data_AF-A0A956MJ05-F1
#
_entry.id   AF-A0A956MJ05-F1
#
_cell.length_a   1.000
_cell.length_b   1.000
_cell.length_c   1.000
_cell.angle_alpha   90.00
_cell.angle_beta   90.00
_cell.angle_gamma   90.00
#
_symmetry.space_group_name_H-M   'P 1'
#
loop_
_entity.id
_entity.type
_entity.pdbx_description
1 polymer ?
#
loop_
_entity_poly.entity_id
_entity_poly.type
_entity_poly.pdbx_seq_one_letter_code
_entity_poly.pdbx_strand_id
1 'polypeptide(L)'
;MLRPTLPLLLLALPLLAARPASSGPRATLSAVALEVDPRGGPEGAKVTVTVRDLTGRTPIVVGFGGIGSPHEILGEGVSDEDGLVRVEAEIPSWVEPGRTYLFYMAYADQRPVRFADPFLVTEADGTVRVQGTVGTEGSCTTLHMSETEVFGLTGEAARALPAGERVGVHATLAPAATCGGLLTLRVTRAEPMGGPS
;
A
#
# COMPACT_ATOMS: atom_id res chain seq x y z
N MET A 1 85.62 21.63 7.71
CA MET A 1 84.67 20.99 6.79
C MET A 1 83.27 21.23 7.33
N LEU A 2 82.47 21.99 6.59
CA LEU A 2 81.13 22.50 6.93
C LEU A 2 80.09 21.36 6.93
N ARG A 3 79.17 21.36 7.90
CA ARG A 3 77.87 20.68 7.81
C ARG A 3 76.79 21.73 7.56
N PRO A 4 75.98 21.62 6.49
CA PRO A 4 74.97 22.60 6.16
C PRO A 4 73.65 22.35 6.89
N THR A 5 73.01 23.46 7.23
CA THR A 5 71.72 23.65 7.86
C THR A 5 70.59 23.27 6.91
N LEU A 6 69.63 22.44 7.34
CA LEU A 6 68.39 22.17 6.61
C LEU A 6 67.38 23.31 6.84
N PRO A 7 66.69 23.82 5.79
CA PRO A 7 65.60 24.77 5.98
C PRO A 7 64.28 24.06 6.27
N LEU A 8 63.54 24.62 7.23
CA LEU A 8 62.20 24.22 7.62
C LEU A 8 61.20 24.74 6.57
N LEU A 9 60.65 23.85 5.75
CA LEU A 9 59.66 24.18 4.73
C LEU A 9 58.26 24.23 5.37
N LEU A 10 57.71 25.43 5.57
CA LEU A 10 56.30 25.62 5.96
C LEU A 10 55.39 25.31 4.76
N LEU A 11 54.58 24.25 4.88
CA LEU A 11 53.48 23.94 3.97
C LEU A 11 52.23 24.74 4.39
N ALA A 12 51.84 25.72 3.57
CA ALA A 12 50.56 26.39 3.68
C ALA A 12 49.45 25.48 3.10
N LEU A 13 48.51 25.04 3.94
CA LEU A 13 47.32 24.32 3.49
C LEU A 13 46.30 25.29 2.88
N PRO A 14 45.75 25.01 1.69
CA PRO A 14 44.64 25.80 1.16
C PRO A 14 43.36 25.48 1.94
N LEU A 15 42.68 26.53 2.44
CA LEU A 15 41.32 26.41 2.96
C LEU A 15 40.39 25.98 1.81
N LEU A 16 39.94 24.73 1.84
CA LEU A 16 38.83 24.27 1.02
C LEU A 16 37.55 24.93 1.57
N ALA A 17 37.02 25.91 0.85
CA ALA A 17 35.71 26.48 1.15
C ALA A 17 34.65 25.38 0.96
N ALA A 18 34.05 24.92 2.07
CA ALA A 18 32.91 24.02 2.03
C ALA A 18 31.74 24.72 1.33
N ARG A 19 31.30 24.18 0.19
CA ARG A 19 30.07 24.62 -0.47
C ARG A 19 28.88 24.33 0.46
N PRO A 20 27.95 25.28 0.68
CA PRO A 20 26.73 24.98 1.42
C PRO A 20 25.96 23.90 0.67
N ALA A 21 25.53 22.87 1.40
CA ALA A 21 24.62 21.85 0.90
C ALA A 21 23.34 22.55 0.44
N SER A 22 22.99 22.41 -0.84
CA SER A 22 21.74 22.92 -1.38
C SER A 22 20.58 22.12 -0.78
N SER A 23 19.92 22.70 0.21
CA SER A 23 18.70 22.15 0.81
C SER A 23 17.53 22.46 -0.12
N GLY A 24 17.32 21.59 -1.12
CA GLY A 24 16.06 21.57 -1.87
C GLY A 24 14.87 21.33 -0.93
N PRO A 25 13.65 21.79 -1.28
CA PRO A 25 12.47 21.52 -0.49
C PRO A 25 12.25 20.01 -0.39
N ARG A 26 12.46 19.45 0.81
CA ARG A 26 12.04 18.09 1.14
C ARG A 26 10.52 18.11 1.12
N ALA A 27 9.90 17.40 0.18
CA ALA A 27 8.49 17.07 0.29
C ALA A 27 8.27 16.47 1.69
N THR A 28 7.36 17.03 2.47
CA THR A 28 6.94 16.41 3.73
C THR A 28 6.28 15.09 3.36
N LEU A 29 6.73 13.98 3.94
CA LEU A 29 6.24 12.62 3.64
C LEU A 29 4.70 12.49 3.72
N SER A 30 4.03 13.41 4.41
CA SER A 30 2.58 13.48 4.53
C SER A 30 1.85 13.79 3.22
N ALA A 31 2.51 14.38 2.21
CA ALA A 31 1.86 14.78 0.96
C ALA A 31 1.82 13.69 -0.14
N VAL A 32 2.71 12.70 -0.10
CA VAL A 32 2.89 11.71 -1.17
C VAL A 32 1.68 10.79 -1.33
N ALA A 33 0.92 10.88 -2.42
CA ALA A 33 -0.19 9.96 -2.66
C ALA A 33 0.28 8.62 -3.27
N LEU A 34 -0.32 7.50 -2.83
CA LEU A 34 -0.10 6.16 -3.36
C LEU A 34 -1.45 5.49 -3.64
N GLU A 35 -1.68 5.14 -4.90
CA GLU A 35 -2.93 4.54 -5.37
C GLU A 35 -2.67 3.28 -6.18
N VAL A 36 -3.60 2.34 -6.14
CA VAL A 36 -3.53 1.06 -6.85
C VAL A 36 -4.85 0.81 -7.56
N ASP A 37 -4.77 0.45 -8.84
CA ASP A 37 -5.93 0.07 -9.65
C ASP A 37 -5.64 -1.20 -10.46
N PRO A 38 -6.51 -2.23 -10.41
CA PRO A 38 -7.69 -2.34 -9.54
C PRO A 38 -7.31 -2.47 -8.05
N ARG A 39 -8.29 -2.29 -7.15
CA ARG A 39 -8.12 -2.44 -5.68
C ARG A 39 -8.26 -3.89 -5.18
N GLY A 40 -8.24 -4.85 -6.08
CA GLY A 40 -8.26 -6.26 -5.75
C GLY A 40 -8.23 -7.12 -7.01
N GLY A 41 -7.88 -8.39 -6.85
CA GLY A 41 -7.73 -9.33 -7.95
C GLY A 41 -7.03 -10.63 -7.51
N PRO A 42 -6.99 -11.64 -8.38
CA PRO A 42 -6.34 -12.91 -8.09
C PRO A 42 -4.82 -12.84 -8.13
N GLU A 43 -4.18 -13.93 -7.71
CA GLU A 43 -2.79 -14.24 -8.09
C GLU A 43 -2.56 -14.00 -9.60
N GLY A 44 -1.40 -13.46 -9.95
CA GLY A 44 -1.01 -13.19 -11.33
C GLY A 44 -1.74 -11.98 -11.96
N ALA A 45 -2.69 -11.36 -11.25
CA ALA A 45 -3.35 -10.17 -11.76
C ALA A 45 -2.35 -9.03 -11.93
N LYS A 46 -2.51 -8.27 -13.03
CA LYS A 46 -1.74 -7.05 -13.28
C LYS A 46 -2.44 -5.87 -12.67
N VAL A 47 -1.69 -5.04 -11.96
CA VAL A 47 -2.20 -3.81 -11.34
C VAL A 47 -1.29 -2.64 -11.70
N THR A 48 -1.85 -1.45 -11.75
CA THR A 48 -1.11 -0.20 -11.90
C THR A 48 -0.98 0.47 -10.55
N VAL A 49 0.25 0.67 -10.10
CA VAL A 49 0.57 1.44 -8.89
C VAL A 49 1.00 2.83 -9.32
N THR A 50 0.29 3.85 -8.83
CA THR A 50 0.57 5.25 -9.12
C THR A 50 1.02 5.98 -7.85
N VAL A 51 2.17 6.63 -7.92
CA VAL A 51 2.71 7.47 -6.83
C VAL A 51 2.79 8.91 -7.31
N ARG A 52 2.29 9.86 -6.51
CA ARG A 52 2.28 11.29 -6.84
C ARG A 52 2.87 12.14 -5.73
N ASP A 53 3.17 13.38 -6.07
CA ASP A 53 3.69 14.39 -5.15
C ASP A 53 5.08 14.03 -4.57
N LEU A 54 5.86 13.27 -5.34
CA LEU A 54 7.28 13.05 -5.05
C LEU A 54 8.10 14.26 -5.45
N THR A 55 9.32 14.37 -4.92
CA THR A 55 10.33 15.22 -5.57
C THR A 55 10.66 14.62 -6.93
N GLY A 56 10.88 15.45 -7.95
CA GLY A 56 11.21 14.95 -9.29
C GLY A 56 12.52 14.17 -9.33
N ARG A 57 12.62 13.19 -10.24
CA ARG A 57 13.78 12.30 -10.42
C ARG A 57 14.16 11.48 -9.17
N THR A 58 13.18 11.12 -8.36
CA THR A 58 13.39 10.36 -7.13
C THR A 58 13.19 8.87 -7.38
N PRO A 59 14.19 8.02 -7.10
CA PRO A 59 14.03 6.58 -7.19
C PRO A 59 13.19 6.04 -6.04
N ILE A 60 12.28 5.11 -6.35
CA ILE A 60 11.42 4.42 -5.41
C ILE A 60 11.37 2.93 -5.70
N VAL A 61 11.00 2.16 -4.68
CA VAL A 61 10.59 0.76 -4.79
C VAL A 61 9.12 0.64 -4.41
N VAL A 62 8.40 -0.23 -5.11
CA VAL A 62 7.03 -0.63 -4.79
C VAL A 62 7.07 -2.08 -4.33
N GLY A 63 6.53 -2.34 -3.13
CA GLY A 63 6.40 -3.69 -2.62
C GLY A 63 4.98 -4.01 -2.17
N PHE A 64 4.78 -5.28 -1.86
CA PHE A 64 3.49 -5.85 -1.52
C PHE A 64 3.64 -6.87 -0.40
N GLY A 65 2.74 -6.83 0.58
CA GLY A 65 2.84 -7.67 1.76
C GLY A 65 1.65 -7.56 2.70
N GLY A 66 1.52 -8.55 3.58
CA GLY A 66 0.54 -8.55 4.66
C GLY A 66 1.19 -8.17 5.98
N ILE A 67 0.41 -7.67 6.94
CA ILE A 67 0.92 -7.44 8.29
C ILE A 67 1.36 -8.78 8.89
N GLY A 68 2.64 -8.88 9.29
CA GLY A 68 3.22 -10.12 9.83
C GLY A 68 3.38 -11.26 8.82
N SER A 69 3.25 -10.99 7.53
CA SER A 69 3.41 -11.96 6.44
C SER A 69 4.68 -11.67 5.63
N PRO A 70 5.14 -12.58 4.75
CA PRO A 70 6.17 -12.26 3.77
C PRO A 70 5.79 -11.02 2.96
N HIS A 71 6.81 -10.31 2.49
CA HIS A 71 6.65 -9.18 1.58
C HIS A 71 7.66 -9.29 0.45
N GLU A 72 7.31 -8.72 -0.69
CA GLU A 72 8.09 -8.81 -1.91
C GLU A 72 8.15 -7.44 -2.60
N ILE A 73 9.28 -7.12 -3.24
CA ILE A 73 9.40 -5.95 -4.11
C ILE A 73 8.87 -6.33 -5.49
N LEU A 74 7.80 -5.66 -5.93
CA LEU A 74 7.13 -5.95 -7.19
C LEU A 74 7.63 -5.09 -8.35
N GLY A 75 8.28 -3.97 -8.05
CA GLY A 75 8.85 -3.11 -9.07
C GLY A 75 9.58 -1.90 -8.52
N GLU A 76 10.25 -1.21 -9.42
CA GLU A 76 11.02 -0.01 -9.14
C GLU A 76 10.64 1.08 -10.13
N GLY A 77 10.83 2.34 -9.75
CA GLY A 77 10.54 3.46 -10.62
C GLY A 77 11.32 4.71 -10.21
N VAL A 78 11.39 5.67 -11.12
CA VAL A 78 11.97 6.99 -10.86
C VAL A 78 10.91 8.01 -11.23
N SER A 79 10.63 8.95 -10.33
CA SER A 79 9.64 10.00 -10.63
C SER A 79 10.07 10.88 -11.79
N ASP A 80 9.10 11.31 -12.58
CA ASP A 80 9.34 12.35 -13.58
C ASP A 80 9.59 13.72 -12.92
N GLU A 81 9.72 14.79 -13.72
CA GLU A 81 9.93 16.14 -13.20
C GLU A 81 8.76 16.64 -12.34
N ASP A 82 7.55 16.13 -12.58
CA ASP A 82 6.33 16.51 -11.88
C ASP A 82 6.10 15.65 -10.61
N GLY A 83 7.00 14.71 -10.31
CA GLY A 83 6.91 13.88 -9.10
C GLY A 83 5.99 12.69 -9.24
N LEU A 84 5.70 12.23 -10.46
CA LEU A 84 4.82 11.10 -10.75
C LEU A 84 5.62 9.84 -11.11
N VAL A 85 5.18 8.71 -10.57
CA VAL A 85 5.65 7.37 -10.94
C VAL A 85 4.45 6.47 -11.24
N ARG A 86 4.56 5.65 -12.29
CA ARG A 86 3.66 4.53 -12.55
C ARG A 86 4.45 3.24 -12.68
N VAL A 87 4.05 2.21 -11.94
CA VAL A 87 4.65 0.87 -11.98
C VAL A 87 3.54 -0.13 -12.27
N GLU A 88 3.76 -0.99 -13.26
CA GLU A 88 2.94 -2.20 -13.43
C GLU A 88 3.49 -3.31 -12.54
N ALA A 89 2.63 -3.87 -11.70
CA ALA A 89 2.99 -4.94 -10.78
C ALA A 89 2.11 -6.17 -11.02
N GLU A 90 2.63 -7.34 -10.68
CA GLU A 90 1.89 -8.61 -10.71
C GLU A 90 1.67 -9.11 -9.28
N ILE A 91 0.45 -9.59 -8.99
CA ILE A 91 0.13 -10.14 -7.68
C ILE A 91 0.88 -11.47 -7.47
N PRO A 92 1.71 -11.61 -6.41
CA PRO A 92 2.53 -12.80 -6.19
C PRO A 92 1.73 -14.09 -5.97
N SER A 93 2.39 -15.23 -6.18
CA SER A 93 1.78 -16.56 -6.05
C SER A 93 1.59 -17.06 -4.61
N TRP A 94 2.20 -16.39 -3.63
CA TRP A 94 2.09 -16.77 -2.23
C TRP A 94 0.86 -16.17 -1.54
N VAL A 95 0.06 -15.37 -2.25
CA VAL A 95 -1.14 -14.75 -1.71
C VAL A 95 -2.24 -15.77 -1.46
N GLU A 96 -3.09 -15.47 -0.50
CA GLU A 96 -4.26 -16.29 -0.18
C GLU A 96 -5.54 -15.53 -0.54
N PRO A 97 -6.46 -16.12 -1.32
CA PRO A 97 -7.78 -15.55 -1.56
C PRO A 97 -8.54 -15.26 -0.25
N GLY A 98 -9.29 -14.16 -0.23
CA GLY A 98 -10.05 -13.73 0.94
C GLY A 98 -9.22 -13.01 2.00
N ARG A 99 -7.92 -12.77 1.76
CA ARG A 99 -7.08 -11.94 2.62
C ARG A 99 -6.79 -10.59 1.98
N THR A 100 -6.62 -9.57 2.84
CA THR A 100 -6.10 -8.27 2.40
C THR A 100 -4.60 -8.17 2.57
N TYR A 101 -4.01 -7.43 1.64
CA TYR A 101 -2.60 -7.09 1.60
C TYR A 101 -2.46 -5.59 1.29
N LEU A 102 -1.26 -5.07 1.49
CA LEU A 102 -0.95 -3.66 1.25
C LEU A 102 0.14 -3.54 0.20
N PHE A 103 -0.10 -2.68 -0.77
CA PHE A 103 0.99 -2.06 -1.53
C PHE A 103 1.64 -1.01 -0.67
N TYR A 104 2.96 -0.91 -0.77
CA TYR A 104 3.71 0.15 -0.12
C TYR A 104 4.77 0.71 -1.05
N MET A 105 5.16 1.95 -0.76
CA MET A 105 6.30 2.60 -1.40
C MET A 105 7.39 2.86 -0.35
N ALA A 106 8.64 2.68 -0.77
CA ALA A 106 9.81 3.11 -0.02
C ALA A 106 10.82 3.82 -0.95
N TYR A 107 11.63 4.69 -0.38
CA TYR A 107 12.87 5.10 -1.02
C TYR A 107 13.90 3.97 -0.89
N ALA A 108 14.84 3.86 -1.83
CA ALA A 108 15.85 2.81 -1.84
C ALA A 108 16.51 2.63 -0.44
N ASP A 109 16.61 1.38 0.01
CA ASP A 109 17.17 0.95 1.30
C ASP A 109 16.48 1.50 2.55
N GLN A 110 15.25 2.01 2.44
CA GLN A 110 14.47 2.53 3.56
C GLN A 110 13.27 1.64 3.89
N ARG A 111 12.75 1.82 5.11
CA ARG A 111 11.46 1.25 5.51
C ARG A 111 10.34 1.83 4.65
N PRO A 112 9.22 1.12 4.47
CA PRO A 112 8.02 1.66 3.84
C PRO A 112 7.66 3.03 4.42
N VAL A 113 7.45 4.01 3.53
CA VAL A 113 7.12 5.39 3.91
C VAL A 113 5.66 5.72 3.65
N ARG A 114 5.00 4.99 2.74
CA ARG A 114 3.57 5.10 2.43
C ARG A 114 2.98 3.73 2.13
N PHE A 115 1.72 3.58 2.50
CA PHE A 115 0.89 2.40 2.21
C PHE A 115 -0.32 2.85 1.39
N ALA A 116 -0.73 2.02 0.45
CA ALA A 116 -1.98 2.18 -0.25
C ALA A 116 -3.15 1.75 0.65
N ASP A 117 -4.37 1.99 0.18
CA ASP A 117 -5.53 1.33 0.75
C ASP A 117 -5.44 -0.22 0.61
N PRO A 118 -6.17 -0.98 1.44
CA PRO A 118 -6.18 -2.44 1.37
C PRO A 118 -6.53 -2.97 -0.02
N PHE A 119 -5.74 -3.95 -0.47
CA PHE A 119 -5.97 -4.73 -1.67
C PHE A 119 -6.51 -6.10 -1.29
N LEU A 120 -7.71 -6.45 -1.75
CA LEU A 120 -8.32 -7.75 -1.47
C LEU A 120 -7.95 -8.76 -2.56
N VAL A 121 -7.36 -9.87 -2.16
CA VAL A 121 -7.06 -10.97 -3.08
C VAL A 121 -8.32 -11.80 -3.31
N THR A 122 -8.66 -12.02 -4.58
CA THR A 122 -9.83 -12.78 -4.99
C THR A 122 -9.43 -14.14 -5.54
N GLU A 123 -10.42 -14.99 -5.77
CA GLU A 123 -10.29 -16.15 -6.64
C GLU A 123 -10.10 -15.70 -8.10
N ALA A 124 -9.65 -16.62 -8.96
CA ALA A 124 -9.41 -16.37 -10.39
C ALA A 124 -10.67 -15.96 -11.16
N ASP A 125 -11.85 -16.35 -10.68
CA ASP A 125 -13.15 -15.96 -11.23
C ASP A 125 -13.66 -14.60 -10.71
N GLY A 126 -12.86 -13.92 -9.89
CA GLY A 126 -13.18 -12.63 -9.28
C GLY A 126 -14.09 -12.71 -8.05
N THR A 127 -14.42 -13.93 -7.60
CA THR A 127 -15.19 -14.13 -6.36
C THR A 127 -14.30 -14.11 -5.14
N VAL A 128 -14.90 -13.90 -3.98
CA VAL A 128 -14.20 -13.96 -2.69
C VAL A 128 -15.13 -14.51 -1.62
N ARG A 129 -14.56 -15.27 -0.69
CA ARG A 129 -15.23 -15.66 0.56
C ARG A 129 -14.52 -15.00 1.73
N VAL A 130 -15.25 -14.20 2.49
CA VAL A 130 -14.75 -13.56 3.72
C VAL A 130 -15.70 -13.79 4.89
N GLN A 131 -15.20 -13.61 6.11
CA GLN A 131 -15.95 -13.88 7.34
C GLN A 131 -15.75 -12.75 8.33
N GLY A 132 -16.82 -12.30 8.96
CA GLY A 132 -16.74 -11.21 9.92
C GLY A 132 -18.04 -10.96 10.65
N THR A 133 -18.06 -9.91 11.43
CA THR A 133 -19.25 -9.45 12.16
C THR A 133 -19.94 -8.36 11.36
N VAL A 134 -21.25 -8.49 11.17
CA VAL A 134 -22.07 -7.49 10.47
C VAL A 134 -22.16 -6.23 11.32
N GLY A 135 -21.85 -5.09 10.73
CA GLY A 135 -22.01 -3.77 11.34
C GLY A 135 -22.84 -2.84 10.46
N THR A 136 -22.96 -1.61 10.92
CA THR A 136 -23.59 -0.54 10.16
C THR A 136 -22.77 0.73 10.35
N GLU A 137 -22.39 1.37 9.24
CA GLU A 137 -21.74 2.69 9.25
C GLU A 137 -22.54 3.64 8.37
N GLY A 138 -23.18 4.63 9.01
CA GLY A 138 -24.14 5.50 8.34
C GLY A 138 -25.29 4.70 7.73
N SER A 139 -25.33 4.63 6.40
CA SER A 139 -26.33 3.86 5.64
C SER A 139 -25.80 2.55 5.04
N CYS A 140 -24.50 2.28 5.16
CA CYS A 140 -23.88 1.06 4.64
C CYS A 140 -23.91 -0.05 5.67
N THR A 141 -24.39 -1.22 5.26
CA THR A 141 -24.07 -2.48 5.94
C THR A 141 -22.57 -2.72 5.80
N THR A 142 -21.90 -3.06 6.89
CA THR A 142 -20.45 -3.33 6.88
C THR A 142 -20.16 -4.76 7.34
N LEU A 143 -18.99 -5.27 6.97
CA LEU A 143 -18.42 -6.50 7.52
C LEU A 143 -17.09 -6.19 8.19
N HIS A 144 -17.03 -6.39 9.50
CA HIS A 144 -15.83 -6.25 10.30
C HIS A 144 -15.12 -7.60 10.38
N MET A 145 -14.03 -7.76 9.62
CA MET A 145 -13.18 -8.95 9.73
C MET A 145 -12.25 -8.85 10.94
N SER A 146 -11.81 -7.62 11.24
CA SER A 146 -11.06 -7.24 12.45
C SER A 146 -11.38 -5.80 12.82
N GLU A 147 -10.76 -5.27 13.89
CA GLU A 147 -10.90 -3.87 14.30
C GLU A 147 -10.48 -2.87 13.22
N THR A 148 -9.52 -3.25 12.36
CA THR A 148 -8.93 -2.37 11.33
C THR A 148 -9.34 -2.75 9.91
N GLU A 149 -10.08 -3.84 9.73
CA GLU A 149 -10.45 -4.36 8.43
C GLU A 149 -11.98 -4.42 8.29
N VAL A 150 -12.50 -3.45 7.56
CA VAL A 150 -13.93 -3.21 7.38
C VAL A 150 -14.26 -3.12 5.90
N PHE A 151 -15.24 -3.89 5.45
CA PHE A 151 -15.77 -3.84 4.09
C PHE A 151 -17.16 -3.23 4.08
N GLY A 152 -17.46 -2.43 3.07
CA GLY A 152 -18.84 -2.08 2.73
C GLY A 152 -19.53 -3.26 2.06
N LEU A 153 -20.76 -3.57 2.44
CA LEU A 153 -21.54 -4.64 1.83
C LEU A 153 -22.71 -4.06 1.03
N THR A 154 -22.91 -4.63 -0.16
CA THR A 154 -23.96 -4.21 -1.09
C THR A 154 -24.67 -5.41 -1.70
N GLY A 155 -25.84 -5.17 -2.31
CA GLY A 155 -26.70 -6.22 -2.87
C GLY A 155 -27.83 -6.62 -1.93
N GLU A 156 -28.82 -7.33 -2.46
CA GLU A 156 -30.02 -7.72 -1.70
C GLU A 156 -29.68 -8.65 -0.52
N ALA A 157 -28.74 -9.58 -0.71
CA ALA A 157 -28.29 -10.47 0.35
C ALA A 157 -27.65 -9.70 1.53
N ALA A 158 -26.95 -8.59 1.27
CA ALA A 158 -26.36 -7.76 2.31
C ALA A 158 -27.42 -7.03 3.15
N ARG A 159 -28.53 -6.59 2.54
CA ARG A 159 -29.61 -5.85 3.22
C ARG A 159 -30.38 -6.70 4.23
N ALA A 160 -30.37 -8.01 4.05
CA ALA A 160 -31.03 -8.95 4.95
C ALA A 160 -30.18 -9.35 6.16
N LEU A 161 -28.92 -8.89 6.23
CA LEU A 161 -28.01 -9.26 7.31
C LEU A 161 -28.30 -8.48 8.60
N PRO A 162 -28.52 -9.16 9.74
CA PRO A 162 -28.71 -8.48 11.01
C PRO A 162 -27.36 -8.03 11.59
N ALA A 163 -27.33 -6.80 12.10
CA ALA A 163 -26.15 -6.26 12.76
C ALA A 163 -25.77 -7.08 14.02
N GLY A 164 -24.48 -7.22 14.26
CA GLY A 164 -23.91 -7.99 15.36
C GLY A 164 -23.75 -9.50 15.08
N GLU A 165 -24.33 -10.03 14.00
CA GLU A 165 -24.18 -11.45 13.66
C GLU A 165 -22.83 -11.72 12.99
N ARG A 166 -22.23 -12.88 13.29
CA ARG A 166 -21.06 -13.38 12.58
C ARG A 166 -21.49 -14.21 11.38
N VAL A 167 -21.05 -13.80 10.20
CA VAL A 167 -21.45 -14.41 8.92
C VAL A 167 -20.24 -14.67 8.03
N GLY A 168 -20.36 -15.70 7.19
CA GLY A 168 -19.52 -15.89 6.02
C GLY A 168 -20.24 -15.34 4.79
N VAL A 169 -19.57 -14.51 4.00
CA VAL A 169 -20.12 -13.93 2.78
C VAL A 169 -19.36 -14.42 1.56
N HIS A 170 -20.12 -14.74 0.51
CA HIS A 170 -19.62 -14.88 -0.85
C HIS A 170 -19.95 -13.60 -1.61
N ALA A 171 -18.94 -13.04 -2.26
CA ALA A 171 -19.08 -11.76 -2.92
C ALA A 171 -18.16 -11.62 -4.15
N THR A 172 -18.35 -10.53 -4.87
CA THR A 172 -17.36 -9.98 -5.81
C THR A 172 -17.00 -8.57 -5.38
N LEU A 173 -15.86 -8.05 -5.84
CA LEU A 173 -15.54 -6.63 -5.65
C LEU A 173 -16.55 -5.74 -6.39
N ALA A 174 -16.99 -4.69 -5.71
CA ALA A 174 -17.83 -3.64 -6.27
C ALA A 174 -17.03 -2.34 -6.44
N PRO A 175 -17.46 -1.43 -7.32
CA PRO A 175 -16.82 -0.13 -7.46
C PRO A 175 -16.79 0.67 -6.15
N ALA A 176 -15.69 1.39 -5.91
CA ALA A 176 -15.38 2.07 -4.64
C ALA A 176 -16.39 3.15 -4.19
N ALA A 177 -17.24 3.65 -5.09
CA ALA A 177 -18.16 4.75 -4.81
C ALA A 177 -19.38 4.36 -3.95
N THR A 178 -19.56 3.08 -3.60
CA THR A 178 -20.83 2.64 -2.99
C THR A 178 -20.90 2.87 -1.48
N CYS A 179 -19.77 2.79 -0.76
CA CYS A 179 -19.73 2.93 0.70
C CYS A 179 -18.59 3.85 1.18
N GLY A 180 -18.59 5.10 0.72
CA GLY A 180 -17.83 6.18 1.38
C GLY A 180 -16.31 5.97 1.46
N GLY A 181 -15.71 5.26 0.50
CA GLY A 181 -14.28 4.97 0.47
C GLY A 181 -13.88 3.60 1.01
N LEU A 182 -14.82 2.85 1.61
CA LEU A 182 -14.58 1.45 1.98
C LEU A 182 -14.44 0.59 0.72
N LEU A 183 -13.55 -0.42 0.81
CA LEU A 183 -13.55 -1.50 -0.17
C LEU A 183 -14.91 -2.20 -0.10
N THR A 184 -15.63 -2.21 -1.22
CA THR A 184 -17.03 -2.64 -1.24
C THR A 184 -17.15 -4.02 -1.86
N LEU A 185 -17.91 -4.89 -1.19
CA LEU A 185 -18.26 -6.23 -1.64
C LEU A 185 -19.72 -6.26 -2.08
N ARG A 186 -19.96 -6.76 -3.29
CA ARG A 186 -21.31 -7.12 -3.74
C ARG A 186 -21.59 -8.55 -3.29
N VAL A 187 -22.40 -8.67 -2.24
CA VAL A 187 -22.73 -9.96 -1.63
C VAL A 187 -23.72 -10.69 -2.53
N THR A 188 -23.35 -11.89 -2.95
CA THR A 188 -24.22 -12.80 -3.72
C THR A 188 -24.89 -13.81 -2.80
N ARG A 189 -24.21 -14.21 -1.71
CA ARG A 189 -24.72 -15.14 -0.71
C ARG A 189 -24.07 -14.86 0.65
N ALA A 190 -24.84 -15.06 1.72
CA ALA A 190 -24.33 -15.03 3.08
C ALA A 190 -24.85 -16.21 3.89
N GLU A 191 -24.05 -16.67 4.84
CA GLU A 191 -24.33 -17.82 5.69
C GLU A 191 -24.01 -17.47 7.15
N PRO A 192 -24.96 -17.63 8.10
CA PRO A 192 -24.68 -17.59 9.52
C PRO A 192 -23.56 -18.55 9.91
N MET A 193 -22.63 -18.09 10.73
CA MET A 193 -21.55 -18.96 11.22
C MET A 193 -21.87 -19.63 12.56
N GLY A 194 -23.03 -19.31 13.16
CA GLY A 194 -23.37 -19.72 14.52
C GLY A 194 -22.54 -18.94 15.56
N GLY A 195 -23.20 -18.42 16.59
CA GLY A 195 -22.52 -17.89 17.77
C GLY A 195 -22.06 -19.02 18.69
N PRO A 196 -21.08 -18.80 19.59
CA PRO A 196 -20.86 -19.73 20.69
C PRO A 196 -22.19 -19.89 21.46
N SER A 197 -22.60 -21.14 21.65
CA SER A 197 -23.76 -21.49 22.49
C SER A 197 -23.53 -21.07 23.93
#